data_AF-A0A6A5HRI5-F1
#
_entry.id   AF-A0A6A5HRI5-F1
#
_cell.length_a   1.000
_cell.length_b   1.000
_cell.length_c   1.000
_cell.angle_alpha   90.00
_cell.angle_beta   90.00
_cell.angle_gamma   90.00
#
_symmetry.space_group_name_H-M   'P 1'
#
loop_
_entity.id
_entity.type
_entity.pdbx_description
1 polymer ?
#
loop_
_entity_poly.entity_id
_entity_poly.type
_entity_poly.pdbx_seq_one_letter_code
_entity_poly.pdbx_strand_id
1 'polypeptide(L)'
;MKEVKWYLVNLHITIILFDYTVGLLTMPFVLLPAFAWYTLGLLQYYGISLIGQAILFLGLCGFMITAIIVLFESRFFIVCEFRGKHYWSMIRRKWIAFLYVIVILYFVPFKYLCPDQEPAKQRLFERLPCLPSYIYNAPIFVLVEDLTYHLGVIIVWISVCFIGLIFQLIYIHWNTVQQLKTQRMSRKTYLMQRNFFFALVIQLAIPLCTIIGPALAALFSIIVLTYRVRTPSQMSLARTGKR
;
A
#
# COMPACT_ATOMS: atom_id res chain seq x y z
N MET A 1 0.64 15.87 -24.62
CA MET A 1 1.95 15.89 -23.92
C MET A 1 1.97 16.80 -22.70
N LYS A 2 1.42 18.03 -22.76
CA LYS A 2 1.39 18.97 -21.61
C LYS A 2 0.70 18.41 -20.35
N GLU A 3 -0.50 17.86 -20.49
CA GLU A 3 -1.26 17.28 -19.36
C GLU A 3 -0.52 16.11 -18.67
N VAL A 4 0.20 15.28 -19.43
CA VAL A 4 0.86 14.12 -18.83
C VAL A 4 2.10 14.47 -18.03
N LYS A 5 2.70 15.64 -18.31
CA LYS A 5 3.77 16.18 -17.49
C LYS A 5 3.28 16.42 -16.07
N TRP A 6 2.08 16.96 -15.90
CA TRP A 6 1.51 17.24 -14.58
C TRP A 6 1.19 15.97 -13.79
N TYR A 7 0.65 14.92 -14.44
CA TYR A 7 0.42 13.63 -13.76
C TYR A 7 1.73 12.98 -13.30
N LEU A 8 2.80 13.10 -14.09
CA LEU A 8 4.11 12.56 -13.75
C LEU A 8 4.77 13.35 -12.61
N VAL A 9 4.67 14.69 -12.63
CA VAL A 9 5.13 15.56 -11.53
C VAL A 9 4.37 15.25 -10.25
N ASN A 10 3.05 15.10 -10.31
CA ASN A 10 2.22 14.74 -9.18
C ASN A 10 2.63 13.39 -8.57
N LEU A 11 2.89 12.39 -9.40
CA LEU A 11 3.40 11.10 -8.94
C LEU A 11 4.75 11.26 -8.20
N HIS A 12 5.73 11.93 -8.81
CA HIS A 12 7.04 12.10 -8.20
C HIS A 12 7.00 12.88 -6.90
N ILE A 13 6.22 13.97 -6.83
CA ILE A 13 6.05 14.74 -5.59
C ILE A 13 5.49 13.83 -4.49
N THR A 14 4.46 13.04 -4.81
CA THR A 14 3.82 12.19 -3.80
C THR A 14 4.74 11.04 -3.35
N ILE A 15 5.54 10.46 -4.25
CA ILE A 15 6.57 9.47 -3.90
C ILE A 15 7.62 10.11 -2.97
N ILE A 16 8.16 11.27 -3.35
CA ILE A 16 9.18 11.97 -2.55
C ILE A 16 8.64 12.28 -1.14
N LEU A 17 7.41 12.80 -1.05
CA LEU A 17 6.77 13.08 0.24
C LEU A 17 6.58 11.81 1.08
N PHE A 18 6.18 10.71 0.46
CA PHE A 18 6.03 9.43 1.13
C PHE A 18 7.38 8.89 1.63
N ASP A 19 8.41 8.90 0.79
CA ASP A 19 9.75 8.40 1.11
C ASP A 19 10.39 9.18 2.26
N TYR A 20 10.30 10.52 2.26
CA TYR A 20 10.77 11.33 3.39
C TYR A 20 9.96 11.08 4.65
N THR A 21 8.65 10.85 4.51
CA THR A 21 7.81 10.55 5.67
C THR A 21 8.25 9.23 6.32
N VAL A 22 8.38 8.17 5.53
CA VAL A 22 8.77 6.84 6.04
C VAL A 22 10.22 6.81 6.50
N GLY A 23 11.13 7.37 5.71
CA GLY A 23 12.57 7.27 5.92
C GLY A 23 13.15 8.26 6.92
N LEU A 24 12.47 9.37 7.22
CA LEU A 24 12.99 10.43 8.10
C LEU A 24 12.00 10.85 9.19
N LEU A 25 10.75 11.11 8.83
CA LEU A 25 9.79 11.70 9.76
C LEU A 25 9.21 10.69 10.76
N THR A 26 8.73 9.55 10.28
CA THR A 26 8.12 8.51 11.12
C THR A 26 9.11 7.40 11.46
N MET A 27 9.90 6.90 10.50
CA MET A 27 10.78 5.72 10.67
C MET A 27 10.05 4.61 11.46
N PRO A 28 8.98 4.02 10.89
CA PRO A 28 8.12 3.11 11.64
C PRO A 28 8.85 1.80 11.92
N PHE A 29 8.88 1.43 13.19
CA PHE A 29 9.34 0.12 13.65
C PHE A 29 8.11 -0.76 13.90
N VAL A 30 7.92 -1.76 13.04
CA VAL A 30 6.77 -2.68 13.11
C VAL A 30 7.13 -3.87 13.98
N LEU A 31 6.35 -4.10 15.02
CA LEU A 31 6.40 -5.34 15.79
C LEU A 31 5.60 -6.38 15.01
N LEU A 32 6.10 -7.60 14.89
CA LEU A 32 5.38 -8.72 14.28
C LEU A 32 5.39 -9.88 15.27
N PRO A 33 4.33 -10.70 15.35
CA PRO A 33 3.18 -10.80 14.46
C PRO A 33 2.00 -9.88 14.80
N ALA A 34 2.03 -9.20 15.94
CA ALA A 34 0.97 -8.26 16.32
C ALA A 34 1.12 -6.97 15.50
N PHE A 35 0.08 -6.50 14.81
CA PHE A 35 0.12 -5.27 13.99
C PHE A 35 0.19 -4.02 14.88
N ALA A 36 1.31 -3.88 15.56
CA ALA A 36 1.68 -2.77 16.40
C ALA A 36 2.96 -2.15 15.86
N TRP A 37 3.07 -0.83 15.97
CA TRP A 37 4.30 -0.13 15.62
C TRP A 37 4.64 0.91 16.67
N TYR A 38 5.87 1.37 16.63
CA TYR A 38 6.25 2.64 17.21
C TYR A 38 7.15 3.38 16.23
N THR A 39 7.32 4.68 16.41
CA THR A 39 8.09 5.51 15.49
C THR A 39 9.39 5.96 16.12
N LEU A 40 10.44 6.05 15.30
CA LEU A 40 11.78 6.45 15.71
C LEU A 40 12.24 7.74 15.03
N GLY A 41 11.40 8.32 14.16
CA GLY A 41 11.75 9.49 13.37
C GLY A 41 11.57 10.82 14.09
N LEU A 42 11.79 11.91 13.34
CA LEU A 42 11.74 13.29 13.86
C LEU A 42 10.39 13.65 14.49
N LEU A 43 9.27 13.13 13.99
CA LEU A 43 7.96 13.47 14.54
C LEU A 43 7.79 12.96 15.97
N GLN A 44 8.44 11.84 16.30
CA GLN A 44 8.45 11.33 17.67
C GLN A 44 9.29 12.21 18.60
N TYR A 45 10.42 12.74 18.10
CA TYR A 45 11.26 13.68 18.85
C TYR A 45 10.52 14.98 19.19
N TYR A 46 9.69 15.48 18.28
CA TYR A 46 8.84 16.66 18.51
C TYR A 46 7.55 16.36 19.30
N GLY A 47 7.35 15.12 19.78
CA GLY A 47 6.20 14.76 20.61
C GLY A 47 4.86 14.66 19.86
N ILE A 48 4.87 14.49 18.54
CA ILE A 48 3.64 14.36 17.75
C ILE A 48 2.99 13.00 18.06
N SER A 49 1.68 12.99 18.29
CA SER A 49 0.93 11.76 18.59
C SER A 49 1.11 10.66 17.54
N LEU A 50 1.21 9.41 17.98
CA LEU A 50 1.36 8.25 17.08
C LEU A 50 0.17 8.10 16.12
N ILE A 51 -1.04 8.46 16.54
CA ILE A 51 -2.23 8.48 15.68
C ILE A 51 -2.05 9.49 14.54
N GLY A 52 -1.52 10.68 14.82
CA GLY A 52 -1.21 11.68 13.79
C GLY A 52 -0.16 11.18 12.80
N GLN A 53 0.89 10.53 13.30
CA GLN A 53 1.94 9.93 12.47
C GLN A 53 1.39 8.78 11.60
N ALA A 54 0.50 7.96 12.15
CA ALA A 54 -0.23 6.90 11.44
C ALA A 54 -1.06 7.45 10.28
N ILE A 55 -1.88 8.48 10.55
CA ILE A 55 -2.72 9.14 9.54
C ILE A 55 -1.87 9.76 8.44
N LEU A 56 -0.76 10.42 8.80
CA LEU A 56 0.17 11.00 7.81
C LEU A 56 0.78 9.92 6.91
N PHE A 57 1.31 8.84 7.50
CA PHE A 57 1.91 7.72 6.77
C PHE A 57 0.91 7.05 5.83
N LEU A 58 -0.25 6.63 6.35
CA LEU A 58 -1.27 5.95 5.56
C LEU A 58 -1.90 6.88 4.52
N GLY A 59 -2.11 8.15 4.86
CA GLY A 59 -2.61 9.19 3.97
C GLY A 59 -1.73 9.36 2.74
N LEU A 60 -0.43 9.59 2.96
CA LEU A 60 0.54 9.76 1.87
C LEU A 60 0.69 8.48 1.03
N CYS A 61 0.61 7.30 1.65
CA CYS A 61 0.54 6.03 0.93
C CYS A 61 -0.67 5.98 -0.02
N GLY A 62 -1.86 6.34 0.48
CA GLY A 62 -3.09 6.39 -0.32
C GLY A 62 -3.04 7.41 -1.46
N PHE A 63 -2.46 8.58 -1.21
CA PHE A 63 -2.23 9.60 -2.24
C PHE A 63 -1.26 9.11 -3.32
N MET A 64 -0.18 8.42 -2.92
CA MET A 64 0.81 7.86 -3.85
C MET A 64 0.16 6.81 -4.75
N ILE A 65 -0.57 5.85 -4.17
CA ILE A 65 -1.29 4.82 -4.94
C ILE A 65 -2.29 5.47 -5.91
N THR A 66 -3.00 6.51 -5.47
CA THR A 66 -3.94 7.23 -6.32
C THR A 66 -3.24 7.96 -7.47
N ALA A 67 -2.09 8.59 -7.21
CA ALA A 67 -1.29 9.24 -8.25
C ALA A 67 -0.80 8.23 -9.32
N ILE A 68 -0.45 7.00 -8.91
CA ILE A 68 -0.12 5.90 -9.83
C ILE A 68 -1.33 5.55 -10.69
N ILE A 69 -2.50 5.30 -10.07
CA ILE A 69 -3.73 4.94 -10.79
C ILE A 69 -4.09 6.02 -11.82
N VAL A 70 -4.05 7.29 -11.42
CA VAL A 70 -4.36 8.42 -12.30
C VAL A 70 -3.35 8.55 -13.46
N LEU A 71 -2.07 8.24 -13.22
CA LEU A 71 -1.07 8.24 -14.29
C LEU A 71 -1.36 7.13 -15.32
N PHE A 72 -1.65 5.91 -14.87
CA PHE A 72 -1.99 4.79 -15.75
C PHE A 72 -3.33 5.02 -16.48
N GLU A 73 -4.32 5.59 -15.80
CA GLU A 73 -5.58 6.03 -16.41
C GLU A 73 -5.32 7.06 -17.52
N SER A 74 -4.51 8.10 -17.24
CA SER A 74 -4.21 9.12 -18.24
C SER A 74 -3.47 8.52 -19.45
N ARG A 75 -2.65 7.49 -19.25
CA ARG A 75 -1.95 6.79 -20.34
C ARG A 75 -2.90 5.91 -21.14
N PHE A 76 -3.73 5.15 -20.45
CA PHE A 76 -4.81 4.38 -21.07
C PHE A 76 -5.68 5.28 -21.94
N PHE A 77 -6.14 6.42 -21.43
CA PHE A 77 -7.00 7.34 -22.18
C PHE A 77 -6.33 7.93 -23.43
N ILE A 78 -5.04 8.26 -23.38
CA ILE A 78 -4.33 8.84 -24.52
C ILE A 78 -4.06 7.79 -25.60
N VAL A 79 -3.55 6.63 -25.18
CA VAL A 79 -3.07 5.59 -26.10
C VAL A 79 -4.22 4.75 -26.64
N CYS A 80 -5.23 4.44 -25.81
CA CYS A 80 -6.32 3.55 -26.20
C CYS A 80 -7.45 4.27 -26.93
N GLU A 81 -8.01 3.60 -27.94
CA GLU A 81 -9.18 4.08 -28.68
C GLU A 81 -10.33 3.09 -28.45
N PHE A 82 -11.39 3.54 -27.79
CA PHE A 82 -12.53 2.71 -27.40
C PHE A 82 -13.85 3.48 -27.61
N ARG A 83 -14.95 2.75 -27.86
CA ARG A 83 -16.24 3.33 -28.26
C ARG A 83 -16.79 4.39 -27.29
N GLY A 84 -16.47 4.30 -26.00
CA GLY A 84 -16.91 5.24 -24.95
C GLY A 84 -15.98 6.42 -24.65
N LYS A 85 -14.92 6.65 -25.43
CA LYS A 85 -13.87 7.62 -25.09
C LYS A 85 -14.38 9.06 -24.94
N HIS A 86 -15.36 9.47 -25.75
CA HIS A 86 -15.98 10.79 -25.66
C HIS A 86 -16.69 11.00 -24.32
N TYR A 87 -17.53 10.05 -23.90
CA TYR A 87 -18.23 10.12 -22.61
C TYR A 87 -17.24 10.09 -21.43
N TRP A 88 -16.25 9.19 -21.52
CA TRP A 88 -15.20 9.09 -20.51
C TRP A 88 -14.43 10.41 -20.33
N SER A 89 -14.13 11.11 -21.43
CA SER A 89 -13.44 12.42 -21.38
C SER A 89 -14.18 13.46 -20.52
N MET A 90 -15.51 13.41 -20.49
CA MET A 90 -16.33 14.35 -19.71
C MET A 90 -16.32 14.00 -18.23
N ILE A 91 -16.44 12.70 -17.90
CA ILE A 91 -16.53 12.25 -16.51
C ILE A 91 -15.15 12.14 -15.83
N ARG A 92 -14.07 11.99 -16.61
CA ARG A 92 -12.72 11.70 -16.12
C ARG A 92 -12.25 12.65 -15.03
N ARG A 93 -12.43 13.97 -15.20
CA ARG A 93 -11.98 14.95 -14.20
C ARG A 93 -12.72 14.80 -12.87
N LYS A 94 -14.03 14.53 -12.92
CA LYS A 94 -14.84 14.26 -11.72
C LYS A 94 -14.42 12.94 -11.06
N TRP A 95 -14.14 11.92 -11.86
CA TRP A 95 -13.63 10.63 -11.38
C TRP A 95 -12.27 10.77 -10.67
N ILE A 96 -11.31 11.48 -11.26
CA ILE A 96 -10.00 11.72 -10.64
C ILE A 96 -10.17 12.50 -9.33
N ALA A 97 -10.97 13.55 -9.30
CA ALA A 97 -11.23 14.31 -8.08
C ALA A 97 -11.88 13.43 -7.00
N PHE A 98 -12.84 12.59 -7.39
CA PHE A 98 -13.49 11.64 -6.49
C PHE A 98 -12.50 10.64 -5.88
N LEU A 99 -11.54 10.12 -6.66
CA LEU A 99 -10.49 9.23 -6.15
C LEU A 99 -9.61 9.91 -5.10
N TYR A 100 -9.31 11.20 -5.24
CA TYR A 100 -8.56 11.92 -4.20
C TYR A 100 -9.40 12.21 -2.95
N VAL A 101 -10.68 12.54 -3.13
CA VAL A 101 -11.60 12.77 -2.00
C VAL A 101 -11.85 11.50 -1.21
N ILE A 102 -12.01 10.34 -1.87
CA ILE A 102 -12.28 9.08 -1.18
C ILE A 102 -11.10 8.65 -0.31
N VAL A 103 -9.86 8.92 -0.74
CA VAL A 103 -8.66 8.69 0.07
C VAL A 103 -8.73 9.50 1.37
N ILE A 104 -9.05 10.78 1.29
CA ILE A 104 -9.19 11.63 2.48
C ILE A 104 -10.30 11.11 3.39
N LEU A 105 -11.48 10.81 2.82
CA LEU A 105 -12.63 10.32 3.57
C LEU A 105 -12.38 8.96 4.24
N TYR A 106 -11.57 8.09 3.62
CA TYR A 106 -11.22 6.80 4.18
C TYR A 106 -10.37 6.90 5.46
N PHE A 107 -9.58 7.97 5.60
CA PHE A 107 -8.74 8.19 6.78
C PHE A 107 -9.42 8.97 7.91
N VAL A 108 -10.52 9.68 7.64
CA VAL A 108 -11.35 10.31 8.68
C VAL A 108 -11.85 9.31 9.74
N PRO A 109 -12.42 8.14 9.39
CA PRO A 109 -12.92 7.18 10.37
C PRO A 109 -11.79 6.42 11.09
N PHE A 110 -10.53 6.55 10.65
CA PHE A 110 -9.40 5.80 11.21
C PHE A 110 -9.17 6.07 12.69
N LYS A 111 -9.46 7.30 13.15
CA LYS A 111 -9.41 7.66 14.57
C LYS A 111 -10.44 6.89 15.41
N TYR A 112 -11.59 6.53 14.82
CA TYR A 112 -12.70 5.87 15.50
C TYR A 112 -12.65 4.34 15.38
N LEU A 113 -12.03 3.80 14.33
CA LEU A 113 -11.81 2.36 14.17
C LEU A 113 -10.64 1.82 15.00
N CYS A 114 -9.74 2.69 15.44
CA CYS A 114 -8.58 2.28 16.22
C CYS A 114 -9.01 1.78 17.61
N PRO A 115 -8.52 0.61 18.07
CA PRO A 115 -8.88 0.09 19.39
C PRO A 115 -8.35 1.01 20.50
N ASP A 116 -8.99 0.93 21.67
CA ASP A 116 -8.51 1.57 22.88
C ASP A 116 -7.09 1.08 23.20
N GLN A 117 -6.14 2.02 23.24
CA GLN A 117 -4.71 1.69 23.20
C GLN A 117 -4.22 0.98 24.46
N GLU A 118 -4.72 1.36 25.64
CA GLU A 118 -4.27 0.77 26.91
C GLU A 118 -4.60 -0.73 27.04
N PRO A 119 -5.87 -1.18 26.86
CA PRO A 119 -6.16 -2.62 26.89
C PRO A 119 -5.52 -3.37 25.72
N ALA A 120 -5.36 -2.73 24.55
CA ALA A 120 -4.70 -3.32 23.39
C ALA A 120 -3.21 -3.61 23.64
N LYS A 121 -2.48 -2.68 24.26
CA LYS A 121 -1.07 -2.85 24.65
C LYS A 121 -0.89 -3.95 25.69
N GLN A 122 -1.79 -4.04 26.67
CA GLN A 122 -1.72 -5.11 27.66
C GLN A 122 -1.85 -6.48 26.99
N ARG A 123 -2.88 -6.66 26.15
CA ARG A 123 -3.07 -7.90 25.37
C ARG A 123 -1.89 -8.20 24.44
N LEU A 124 -1.28 -7.16 23.85
CA LEU A 124 -0.06 -7.28 23.04
C LEU A 124 1.10 -7.89 23.85
N PHE A 125 1.36 -7.37 25.05
CA PHE A 125 2.45 -7.83 25.91
C PHE A 125 2.19 -9.21 26.51
N GLU A 126 0.94 -9.58 26.77
CA GLU A 126 0.55 -10.93 27.16
C GLU A 126 0.79 -11.94 26.04
N ARG A 127 0.54 -11.55 24.78
CA ARG A 127 0.71 -12.41 23.60
C ARG A 127 2.18 -12.55 23.18
N LEU A 128 3.01 -11.56 23.48
CA LEU A 128 4.45 -11.57 23.21
C LEU A 128 5.22 -11.53 24.53
N PRO A 129 5.28 -12.64 25.29
CA PRO A 129 6.18 -12.71 26.44
C PRO A 129 7.63 -12.68 25.94
N CYS A 130 8.50 -11.98 26.68
CA CYS A 130 9.95 -11.86 26.44
C CYS A 130 10.39 -10.78 25.43
N LEU A 131 9.81 -9.57 25.47
CA LEU A 131 10.41 -8.43 24.76
C LEU A 131 11.58 -7.82 25.57
N PRO A 132 12.56 -7.19 24.89
CA PRO A 132 13.53 -6.33 25.56
C PRO A 132 12.86 -5.17 26.30
N SER A 133 13.46 -4.74 27.42
CA SER A 133 12.97 -3.63 28.26
C SER A 133 12.75 -2.32 27.52
N TYR A 134 13.54 -2.03 26.48
CA TYR A 134 13.36 -0.83 25.66
C TYR A 134 12.05 -0.82 24.86
N ILE A 135 11.48 -1.99 24.53
CA ILE A 135 10.20 -2.06 23.80
C ILE A 135 9.03 -1.91 24.78
N TYR A 136 9.13 -2.43 25.99
CA TYR A 136 8.09 -2.22 27.02
C TYR A 136 7.89 -0.73 27.36
N ASN A 137 8.96 0.06 27.31
CA ASN A 137 8.91 1.51 27.55
C ASN A 137 8.67 2.33 26.27
N ALA A 138 8.58 1.68 25.10
CA ALA A 138 8.40 2.39 23.84
C ALA A 138 6.95 2.90 23.72
N PRO A 139 6.74 4.03 23.00
CA PRO A 139 5.41 4.51 22.68
C PRO A 139 4.81 3.64 21.57
N ILE A 140 4.27 2.48 21.95
CA ILE A 140 3.65 1.52 21.02
C ILE A 140 2.24 1.98 20.67
N PHE A 141 1.90 1.84 19.39
CA PHE A 141 0.57 2.01 18.84
C PHE A 141 0.09 0.67 18.27
N VAL A 142 -1.05 0.19 18.75
CA VAL A 142 -1.69 -1.03 18.25
C VAL A 142 -2.71 -0.65 17.19
N LEU A 143 -2.48 -1.09 15.95
CA LEU A 143 -3.34 -0.77 14.82
C LEU A 143 -4.58 -1.67 14.81
N VAL A 144 -4.39 -2.98 15.04
CA VAL A 144 -5.41 -4.03 14.90
C VAL A 144 -5.10 -5.16 15.90
N GLU A 145 -6.12 -5.63 16.61
CA GLU A 145 -5.99 -6.79 17.51
C GLU A 145 -6.23 -8.12 16.78
N ASP A 146 -7.28 -8.21 15.95
CA ASP A 146 -7.64 -9.41 15.20
C ASP A 146 -7.20 -9.34 13.73
N LEU A 147 -6.07 -9.98 13.49
CA LEU A 147 -5.37 -9.90 12.22
C LEU A 147 -5.99 -10.78 11.11
N THR A 148 -6.72 -11.84 11.45
CA THR A 148 -7.15 -12.88 10.49
C THR A 148 -8.11 -12.33 9.43
N TYR A 149 -9.15 -11.59 9.84
CA TYR A 149 -10.12 -11.02 8.91
C TYR A 149 -9.50 -9.89 8.07
N HIS A 150 -8.64 -9.07 8.69
CA HIS A 150 -8.00 -7.95 8.00
C HIS A 150 -6.96 -8.41 6.99
N LEU A 151 -6.18 -9.45 7.29
CA LEU A 151 -5.27 -10.06 6.32
C LEU A 151 -6.02 -10.64 5.11
N GLY A 152 -7.14 -11.35 5.34
CA GLY A 152 -7.96 -11.87 4.25
C GLY A 152 -8.44 -10.76 3.31
N VAL A 153 -8.98 -9.68 3.88
CA VAL A 153 -9.44 -8.51 3.11
C VAL A 153 -8.28 -7.83 2.37
N ILE A 154 -7.14 -7.62 3.02
CA ILE A 154 -5.95 -7.01 2.42
C ILE A 154 -5.43 -7.86 1.25
N ILE A 155 -5.34 -9.19 1.42
CA ILE A 155 -4.87 -10.10 0.37
C ILE A 155 -5.80 -10.09 -0.83
N VAL A 156 -7.12 -10.17 -0.62
CA VAL A 156 -8.11 -10.11 -1.69
C VAL A 156 -8.02 -8.77 -2.42
N TRP A 157 -7.95 -7.66 -1.67
CA TRP A 157 -7.84 -6.32 -2.24
C TRP A 157 -6.58 -6.13 -3.09
N ILE A 158 -5.41 -6.51 -2.56
CA ILE A 158 -4.14 -6.46 -3.29
C ILE A 158 -4.22 -7.31 -4.56
N SER A 159 -4.80 -8.51 -4.48
CA SER A 159 -4.93 -9.41 -5.62
C SER A 159 -5.80 -8.80 -6.72
N VAL A 160 -6.95 -8.22 -6.37
CA VAL A 160 -7.85 -7.55 -7.33
C VAL A 160 -7.16 -6.36 -7.99
N CYS A 161 -6.48 -5.50 -7.21
CA CYS A 161 -5.74 -4.36 -7.74
C CYS A 161 -4.63 -4.79 -8.70
N PHE A 162 -3.88 -5.84 -8.35
CA PHE A 162 -2.79 -6.35 -9.16
C PHE A 162 -3.27 -6.97 -10.48
N ILE A 163 -4.34 -7.76 -10.43
CA ILE A 163 -4.99 -8.33 -11.64
C ILE A 163 -5.49 -7.20 -12.55
N GLY A 164 -6.16 -6.19 -11.98
CA GLY A 164 -6.64 -5.03 -12.73
C GLY A 164 -5.52 -4.25 -13.42
N LEU A 165 -4.40 -4.03 -12.71
CA LEU A 165 -3.20 -3.41 -13.26
C LEU A 165 -2.64 -4.24 -14.43
N ILE A 166 -2.46 -5.56 -14.26
CA ILE A 166 -1.96 -6.44 -15.33
C ILE A 166 -2.86 -6.37 -16.56
N PHE A 167 -4.17 -6.45 -16.38
CA PHE A 167 -5.12 -6.37 -17.49
C PHE A 167 -4.98 -5.05 -18.26
N GLN A 168 -4.86 -3.93 -17.54
CA GLN A 168 -4.68 -2.61 -18.14
C GLN A 168 -3.36 -2.49 -18.89
N LEU A 169 -2.26 -3.05 -18.35
CA LEU A 169 -0.96 -3.09 -19.01
C LEU A 169 -1.00 -3.89 -20.32
N ILE A 170 -1.60 -5.08 -20.30
CA ILE A 170 -1.78 -5.94 -21.48
C ILE A 170 -2.60 -5.22 -22.54
N TYR A 171 -3.71 -4.57 -22.14
CA TYR A 171 -4.58 -3.86 -23.06
C TYR A 171 -3.87 -2.67 -23.74
N ILE A 172 -3.13 -1.87 -22.96
CA ILE A 172 -2.33 -0.75 -23.51
C ILE A 172 -1.31 -1.28 -24.51
N HIS A 173 -0.61 -2.38 -24.17
CA HIS A 173 0.37 -2.99 -25.06
C HIS A 173 -0.27 -3.46 -26.37
N TRP A 174 -1.37 -4.22 -26.29
CA TRP A 174 -2.08 -4.72 -27.45
C TRP A 174 -2.55 -3.59 -28.36
N ASN A 175 -3.20 -2.57 -27.81
CA ASN A 175 -3.71 -1.46 -28.61
C ASN A 175 -2.58 -0.64 -29.27
N THR A 176 -1.45 -0.45 -28.59
CA THR A 176 -0.26 0.20 -29.15
C THR A 176 0.29 -0.57 -30.35
N VAL A 177 0.34 -1.90 -30.25
CA VAL A 177 0.76 -2.78 -31.36
C VAL A 177 -0.24 -2.71 -32.54
N GLN A 178 -1.55 -2.67 -32.26
CA GLN A 178 -2.58 -2.54 -33.31
C GLN A 178 -2.51 -1.20 -34.05
N GLN A 179 -2.25 -0.09 -33.35
CA GLN A 179 -2.06 1.22 -33.97
C GLN A 179 -0.82 1.28 -34.87
N LEU A 180 0.24 0.54 -34.53
CA LEU A 180 1.40 0.38 -35.41
C LEU A 180 1.05 -0.43 -36.66
N LYS A 181 0.35 -1.57 -36.50
CA LYS A 181 -0.06 -2.43 -37.63
C LYS A 181 -0.99 -1.71 -38.62
N THR A 182 -1.88 -0.87 -38.10
CA THR A 182 -2.83 -0.07 -38.89
C THR A 182 -2.21 1.20 -39.47
N GLN A 183 -0.88 1.39 -39.37
CA GLN A 183 -0.15 2.57 -39.85
C GLN A 183 -0.65 3.91 -39.28
N ARG A 184 -1.42 3.87 -38.19
CA ARG A 184 -1.89 5.07 -37.48
C ARG A 184 -0.78 5.72 -36.64
N MET A 185 0.34 5.04 -36.46
CA MET A 185 1.49 5.52 -35.69
C MET A 185 2.81 5.17 -36.38
N SER A 186 3.72 6.16 -36.46
CA SER A 186 5.08 5.93 -36.98
C SER A 186 5.91 5.03 -36.07
N ARG A 187 6.90 4.32 -36.65
CA ARG A 187 7.83 3.47 -35.89
C ARG A 187 8.63 4.23 -34.83
N LYS A 188 8.99 5.49 -35.10
CA LYS A 188 9.72 6.36 -34.17
C LYS A 188 8.86 6.73 -32.96
N THR A 189 7.59 7.07 -33.20
CA THR A 189 6.62 7.38 -32.12
C THR A 189 6.32 6.14 -31.27
N TYR A 190 6.16 4.97 -31.90
CA TYR A 190 5.99 3.70 -31.20
C TYR A 190 7.16 3.40 -30.24
N LEU A 191 8.40 3.54 -30.72
CA LEU A 191 9.58 3.28 -29.90
C LEU A 191 9.62 4.20 -28.67
N MET A 192 9.28 5.48 -28.86
CA MET A 192 9.21 6.46 -27.77
C MET A 192 8.13 6.12 -26.74
N GLN A 193 6.92 5.75 -27.18
CA GLN A 193 5.83 5.32 -26.30
C GLN A 193 6.19 4.05 -25.53
N ARG A 194 6.82 3.07 -26.21
CA ARG A 194 7.26 1.80 -25.61
C ARG A 194 8.29 2.03 -24.51
N ASN A 195 9.34 2.80 -24.80
CA ASN A 195 10.40 3.07 -23.83
C ASN A 195 9.85 3.85 -22.63
N PHE A 196 8.97 4.83 -22.87
CA PHE A 196 8.32 5.59 -21.81
C PHE A 196 7.41 4.69 -20.94
N PHE A 197 6.61 3.81 -21.56
CA PHE A 197 5.76 2.88 -20.83
C PHE A 197 6.57 1.89 -20.00
N PHE A 198 7.66 1.35 -20.56
CA PHE A 198 8.57 0.47 -19.82
C PHE A 198 9.18 1.17 -18.60
N ALA A 199 9.60 2.43 -18.75
CA ALA A 199 10.07 3.22 -17.62
C ALA A 199 8.99 3.41 -16.54
N LEU A 200 7.73 3.64 -16.91
CA LEU A 200 6.63 3.72 -15.95
C LEU A 200 6.38 2.39 -15.22
N VAL A 201 6.46 1.26 -15.93
CA VAL A 201 6.32 -0.06 -15.32
C VAL A 201 7.42 -0.31 -14.30
N ILE A 202 8.66 0.09 -14.61
CA ILE A 202 9.77 0.02 -13.64
C ILE A 202 9.50 0.92 -12.43
N GLN A 203 9.06 2.16 -12.66
CA GLN A 203 8.72 3.10 -11.58
C GLN A 203 7.61 2.58 -10.67
N LEU A 204 6.68 1.76 -11.19
CA LEU A 204 5.66 1.08 -10.40
C LEU A 204 6.20 -0.16 -9.67
N ALA A 205 7.03 -0.95 -10.35
CA ALA A 205 7.55 -2.20 -9.81
C ALA A 205 8.42 -1.97 -8.57
N ILE A 206 9.23 -0.90 -8.52
CA ILE A 206 10.13 -0.63 -7.40
C ILE A 206 9.36 -0.42 -6.06
N PRO A 207 8.38 0.49 -5.96
CA PRO A 207 7.53 0.63 -4.75
C PRO A 207 6.76 -0.65 -4.42
N LEU A 208 6.25 -1.37 -5.41
CA LEU A 208 5.54 -2.62 -5.17
C LEU A 208 6.46 -3.69 -4.57
N CYS A 209 7.66 -3.88 -5.11
CA CYS A 209 8.62 -4.84 -4.58
C CYS A 209 9.07 -4.48 -3.16
N THR A 210 9.28 -3.19 -2.88
CA THR A 210 9.68 -2.70 -1.55
C THR A 210 8.57 -2.82 -0.50
N ILE A 211 7.30 -2.87 -0.90
CA ILE A 211 6.16 -3.12 0.01
C ILE A 211 5.87 -4.63 0.12
N ILE A 212 5.78 -5.33 -1.01
CA ILE A 212 5.42 -6.76 -1.08
C ILE A 212 6.51 -7.62 -0.43
N GLY A 213 7.79 -7.33 -0.64
CA GLY A 213 8.89 -8.10 -0.06
C GLY A 213 8.81 -8.21 1.47
N PRO A 214 8.80 -7.07 2.19
CA PRO A 214 8.61 -7.06 3.64
C PRO A 214 7.26 -7.65 4.08
N ALA A 215 6.18 -7.42 3.33
CA ALA A 215 4.87 -7.98 3.65
C ALA A 215 4.86 -9.52 3.57
N LEU A 216 5.50 -10.11 2.56
CA LEU A 216 5.64 -11.57 2.44
C LEU A 216 6.52 -12.15 3.55
N ALA A 217 7.62 -11.48 3.89
CA ALA A 217 8.47 -11.88 5.02
C ALA A 217 7.70 -11.81 6.36
N ALA A 218 6.89 -10.77 6.54
CA ALA A 218 6.02 -10.61 7.69
C ALA A 218 4.96 -11.71 7.77
N LEU A 219 4.27 -11.99 6.67
CA LEU A 219 3.29 -13.08 6.57
C LEU A 219 3.93 -14.44 6.88
N PHE A 220 5.10 -14.73 6.30
CA PHE A 220 5.83 -15.95 6.59
C PHE A 220 6.17 -16.06 8.09
N SER A 221 6.65 -14.97 8.69
CA SER A 221 6.96 -14.91 10.13
C SER A 221 5.71 -15.15 10.99
N ILE A 222 4.57 -14.56 10.63
CA ILE A 222 3.29 -14.76 11.31
C ILE A 222 2.85 -16.23 11.21
N ILE A 223 2.93 -16.82 10.03
CA ILE A 223 2.57 -18.24 9.80
C ILE A 223 3.47 -19.13 10.66
N VAL A 224 4.79 -18.98 10.57
CA VAL A 224 5.74 -19.79 11.36
C VAL A 224 5.49 -19.65 12.86
N LEU A 225 5.27 -18.42 13.36
CA LEU A 225 4.99 -18.18 14.78
C LEU A 225 3.64 -18.76 15.22
N THR A 226 2.58 -18.62 14.43
CA THR A 226 1.27 -19.22 14.75
C THR A 226 1.32 -20.75 14.77
N TYR A 227 2.05 -21.38 13.85
CA TYR A 227 2.34 -22.82 13.91
C TYR A 227 3.14 -23.21 15.16
N ARG A 228 4.16 -22.40 15.53
CA ARG A 228 5.01 -22.64 16.70
C ARG A 228 4.31 -22.37 18.04
N VAL A 229 3.25 -21.56 18.08
CA VAL A 229 2.42 -21.32 19.28
C VAL A 229 1.33 -22.40 19.41
N ARG A 230 0.82 -22.95 18.30
CA ARG A 230 -0.13 -24.08 18.35
C ARG A 230 0.51 -25.38 18.83
N THR A 231 1.75 -25.67 18.45
CA THR A 231 2.44 -26.90 18.87
C THR A 231 2.67 -27.05 20.38
N PRO A 232 3.05 -26.03 21.18
CA PRO A 232 3.13 -26.16 22.63
C PRO A 232 1.77 -26.36 23.29
N SER A 233 0.68 -25.76 22.76
CA SER A 233 -0.68 -26.00 23.27
C SER A 233 -1.19 -27.43 23.06
N GLN A 234 -0.77 -28.09 21.97
CA GLN A 234 -1.07 -29.52 21.76
C GLN A 234 -0.18 -30.43 22.63
N MET A 235 1.04 -30.00 22.93
CA MET A 235 1.96 -30.74 23.81
C MET A 235 1.55 -30.65 25.29
N SER A 236 0.91 -29.56 25.73
CA SER A 236 0.31 -29.43 27.07
C SER A 236 -0.98 -30.23 27.23
N LEU A 237 -1.82 -30.31 26.19
CA LEU A 237 -3.01 -31.17 26.16
C LEU A 237 -2.65 -32.67 26.14
N ALA A 238 -1.56 -33.05 25.44
CA ALA A 238 -1.06 -34.42 25.46
C ALA A 238 -0.45 -34.86 26.81
N ARG A 239 -0.02 -33.92 27.66
CA ARG A 239 0.44 -34.20 29.03
C ARG A 239 -0.69 -34.25 30.06
N THR A 240 -1.83 -33.60 29.80
CA THR A 240 -2.98 -33.58 30.72
C THR A 240 -4.00 -34.68 30.43
N GLY A 241 -4.00 -35.27 29.22
CA GLY A 241 -4.78 -36.47 28.86
C GLY A 241 -4.13 -37.81 29.23
N LYS A 242 -3.01 -37.81 29.96
CA LYS A 242 -2.40 -38.99 30.59
C LYS A 242 -2.37 -38.81 32.11
N ARG A 243 -3.54 -38.82 32.74
CA ARG A 243 -3.71 -39.20 34.15
C ARG A 243 -4.99 -39.99 34.27
#